data_AF-A0A9W3CHK5-F1
#
_entry.id   AF-A0A9W3CHK5-F1
#
_cell.length_a   1.000
_cell.length_b   1.000
_cell.length_c   1.000
_cell.angle_alpha   90.00
_cell.angle_beta   90.00
_cell.angle_gamma   90.00
#
_symmetry.space_group_name_H-M   'P 1'
#
loop_
_entity.id
_entity.type
_entity.pdbx_description
1 polymer ?
#
loop_
_entity_poly.entity_id
_entity_poly.type
_entity_poly.pdbx_seq_one_letter_code
_entity_poly.pdbx_strand_id
1 'polypeptide(L)'
;MDHLFWRVLPKMNDHQFAWILWYIWKARNNKVFSNLDVDARDTLTLAETESTMWAAAQDLSIRQSIPPQVHPPPSIPGRWCFVDGSWKDKDFFSGQGWFSTLEGYEGLMGARNVRAK
;
A
#
# COMPACT_ATOMS: atom_id res chain seq x y z
N MET A 1 2.13 21.49 11.35
CA MET A 1 1.50 21.53 10.01
C MET A 1 1.10 22.94 9.64
N ASP A 2 0.42 23.69 10.52
CA ASP A 2 0.09 25.11 10.30
C ASP A 2 1.28 25.95 9.82
N HIS A 3 2.47 25.79 10.40
CA HIS A 3 3.63 26.62 10.10
C HIS A 3 4.20 26.53 8.67
N LEU A 4 3.89 25.49 7.89
CA LEU A 4 4.50 25.28 6.57
C LEU A 4 3.68 25.90 5.43
N PHE A 5 2.35 25.95 5.58
CA PHE A 5 1.43 26.46 4.54
C PHE A 5 0.40 27.48 5.07
N TRP A 6 0.57 28.02 6.28
CA TRP A 6 -0.34 29.04 6.82
C TRP A 6 -0.48 30.31 5.97
N ARG A 7 0.46 30.56 5.04
CA ARG A 7 0.42 31.68 4.10
C ARG A 7 -0.17 31.34 2.73
N VAL A 8 -0.51 30.06 2.49
CA VAL A 8 -1.16 29.67 1.22
C VAL A 8 -2.59 30.17 1.23
N LEU A 9 -2.92 30.99 0.24
CA LEU A 9 -4.25 31.53 0.01
C LEU A 9 -4.71 31.10 -1.40
N PRO A 10 -5.91 30.49 -1.53
CA PRO A 10 -6.83 30.10 -0.47
C PRO A 10 -6.24 29.00 0.44
N LYS A 11 -6.76 28.89 1.67
CA LYS A 11 -6.34 27.81 2.57
C LYS A 11 -6.59 26.47 1.90
N MET A 12 -5.53 25.67 1.82
CA MET A 12 -5.57 24.33 1.23
C MET A 12 -6.27 23.37 2.19
N ASN A 13 -7.01 22.39 1.65
CA ASN A 13 -7.62 21.37 2.50
C ASN A 13 -6.57 20.39 3.04
N ASP A 14 -6.77 19.85 4.24
CA ASP A 14 -5.80 18.94 4.90
C ASP A 14 -5.41 17.73 4.04
N HIS A 15 -6.36 17.17 3.28
CA HIS A 15 -6.10 16.03 2.39
C HIS A 15 -5.20 16.42 1.20
N GLN A 16 -5.42 17.56 0.56
CA GLN A 16 -4.64 18.01 -0.60
C GLN A 16 -3.13 18.06 -0.28
N PHE A 17 -2.77 18.49 0.92
CA PHE A 17 -1.39 18.56 1.36
C PHE A 17 -0.71 17.19 1.41
N ALA A 18 -1.37 16.19 2.02
CA ALA A 18 -0.84 14.84 2.12
C ALA A 18 -0.59 14.25 0.71
N TRP A 19 -1.51 14.51 -0.21
CA TRP A 19 -1.40 14.07 -1.61
C TRP A 19 -0.26 14.77 -2.36
N ILE A 20 -0.06 16.08 -2.18
CA ILE A 20 1.06 16.81 -2.80
C ILE A 20 2.40 16.26 -2.31
N LEU A 21 2.59 16.07 -1.01
CA LEU A 21 3.82 15.47 -0.48
C LEU A 21 4.06 14.05 -1.01
N TRP A 22 3.00 13.24 -1.06
CA TRP A 22 3.07 11.88 -1.57
C TRP A 22 3.51 11.84 -3.05
N TYR A 23 2.96 12.73 -3.88
CA TYR A 23 3.31 12.79 -5.29
C TYR A 23 4.71 13.38 -5.55
N ILE A 24 5.16 14.35 -4.76
CA ILE A 24 6.57 14.81 -4.79
C ILE A 24 7.51 13.67 -4.43
N TRP A 25 7.19 12.88 -3.39
CA TRP A 25 7.99 11.72 -3.00
C TRP A 25 8.05 10.67 -4.12
N LYS A 26 6.94 10.35 -4.77
CA LYS A 26 6.90 9.44 -5.93
C LYS A 26 7.72 9.95 -7.11
N ALA A 27 7.60 11.24 -7.47
CA ALA A 27 8.37 11.84 -8.55
C ALA A 27 9.88 11.77 -8.28
N ARG A 28 10.31 12.06 -7.04
CA ARG A 28 11.71 11.89 -6.61
C ARG A 28 12.18 10.44 -6.74
N ASN A 29 11.37 9.48 -6.31
CA ASN A 29 11.74 8.07 -6.43
C ASN A 29 11.83 7.61 -7.88
N ASN A 30 10.89 8.01 -8.74
CA ASN A 30 10.94 7.71 -10.17
C ASN A 30 12.21 8.28 -10.82
N LYS A 31 12.64 9.47 -10.42
CA LYS A 31 13.90 10.05 -10.89
C LYS A 31 15.12 9.23 -10.43
N VAL A 32 15.16 8.83 -9.15
CA VAL A 32 16.30 8.09 -8.59
C VAL A 32 16.39 6.65 -9.11
N PHE A 33 15.27 5.94 -9.19
CA PHE A 33 15.25 4.50 -9.49
C PHE A 33 15.02 4.19 -10.97
N SER A 34 14.36 5.08 -11.71
CA SER A 34 13.97 4.84 -13.11
C SER A 34 14.52 5.90 -14.08
N ASN A 35 15.29 6.87 -13.58
CA ASN A 35 15.77 8.04 -14.34
C ASN A 35 14.67 8.77 -15.12
N LEU A 36 13.45 8.76 -14.59
CA LEU A 36 12.30 9.41 -15.21
C LEU A 36 12.14 10.82 -14.64
N ASP A 37 12.17 11.82 -15.52
CA ASP A 37 11.81 13.20 -15.17
C ASP A 37 10.30 13.36 -15.27
N VAL A 38 9.67 13.66 -14.13
CA VAL A 38 8.24 13.95 -14.06
C VAL A 38 8.08 15.45 -13.93
N ASP A 39 7.23 16.05 -14.76
CA ASP A 39 6.97 17.48 -14.71
C ASP A 39 6.30 17.87 -13.39
N ALA A 40 6.71 19.02 -12.84
CA ALA A 40 6.22 19.49 -11.54
C ALA A 40 4.75 19.95 -11.60
N ARG A 41 4.30 20.51 -12.73
CA ARG A 41 2.89 20.92 -12.90
C ARG A 41 2.00 19.70 -13.10
N ASP A 42 2.47 18.70 -13.82
CA ASP A 42 1.76 17.42 -13.95
C ASP A 42 1.63 16.72 -12.59
N THR A 43 2.72 16.71 -11.81
CA THR A 43 2.73 16.18 -10.43
C THR A 43 1.71 16.89 -9.54
N LEU A 44 1.65 18.22 -9.61
CA LEU A 44 0.70 19.02 -8.83
C LEU A 44 -0.74 18.74 -9.26
N THR A 45 -1.01 18.77 -10.57
CA THR A 45 -2.35 18.51 -11.13
C THR A 45 -2.86 17.12 -10.73
N LEU A 46 -1.97 16.12 -10.78
CA LEU A 46 -2.30 14.76 -10.39
C LEU A 46 -2.60 14.65 -8.89
N ALA A 47 -1.81 15.32 -8.04
CA ALA A 47 -2.06 15.36 -6.61
C ALA A 47 -3.40 16.01 -6.27
N GLU A 48 -3.73 17.15 -6.89
CA GLU A 48 -5.01 17.84 -6.68
C GLU A 48 -6.20 16.99 -7.12
N THR A 49 -6.11 16.39 -8.31
CA THR A 49 -7.16 15.53 -8.88
C THR A 49 -7.43 14.33 -7.99
N GLU A 50 -6.38 13.59 -7.64
CA GLU A 50 -6.47 12.38 -6.80
C GLU A 50 -6.96 12.71 -5.39
N SER A 51 -6.50 13.82 -4.82
CA SER A 51 -6.95 14.25 -3.49
C SER A 51 -8.46 14.55 -3.47
N THR A 52 -8.96 15.16 -4.53
CA THR A 52 -10.39 15.52 -4.66
C THR A 52 -11.23 14.26 -4.88
N MET A 53 -10.78 13.36 -5.75
CA MET A 53 -11.45 12.08 -5.99
C MET A 53 -11.48 11.21 -4.73
N TRP A 54 -10.37 11.14 -3.99
CA TRP A 54 -10.30 10.40 -2.74
C TRP A 54 -11.26 10.97 -1.70
N ALA A 55 -11.29 12.30 -1.54
CA ALA A 55 -12.20 12.97 -0.60
C ALA A 55 -13.68 12.72 -0.97
N ALA A 56 -14.03 12.82 -2.26
CA ALA A 56 -15.37 12.51 -2.74
C ALA A 56 -15.76 11.03 -2.49
N ALA A 57 -14.81 10.10 -2.63
CA ALA A 57 -15.04 8.67 -2.37
C ALA A 57 -15.22 8.33 -0.88
N GLN A 58 -14.86 9.25 0.03
CA GLN A 58 -15.15 9.12 1.46
C GLN A 58 -16.57 9.53 1.82
N ASP A 59 -17.32 10.17 0.92
CA ASP A 59 -18.71 10.51 1.19
C ASP A 59 -19.58 9.24 1.29
N LEU A 60 -19.88 8.87 2.54
CA LEU A 60 -20.68 7.69 2.88
C LEU A 60 -22.15 7.85 2.52
N SER A 61 -22.62 9.06 2.15
CA SER A 61 -23.99 9.26 1.68
C SER A 61 -24.26 8.48 0.38
N ILE A 62 -23.25 8.34 -0.48
CA ILE A 62 -23.30 7.54 -1.72
C ILE A 62 -23.32 6.03 -1.42
N ARG A 63 -22.81 5.60 -0.25
CA ARG A 63 -22.75 4.18 0.16
C ARG A 63 -24.03 3.65 0.78
N GLN A 64 -25.10 4.45 0.86
CA GLN A 64 -26.35 4.06 1.51
C GLN A 64 -27.16 2.97 0.77
N SER A 65 -26.78 2.55 -0.44
CA SER A 65 -27.64 1.65 -1.22
C SER A 65 -27.40 0.15 -0.99
N ILE A 66 -26.21 -0.29 -0.57
CA ILE A 66 -25.96 -1.73 -0.34
C ILE A 66 -24.89 -1.87 0.75
N PRO A 67 -25.22 -2.32 1.98
CA PRO A 67 -24.17 -2.80 2.87
C PRO A 67 -23.42 -3.89 2.11
N PRO A 68 -22.08 -3.81 1.95
CA PRO A 68 -21.35 -4.94 1.41
C PRO A 68 -21.81 -6.14 2.22
N GLN A 69 -22.30 -7.19 1.54
CA GLN A 69 -22.43 -8.49 2.16
C GLN A 69 -21.00 -8.94 2.41
N VAL A 70 -20.42 -8.40 3.50
CA VAL A 70 -19.25 -8.96 4.15
C VAL A 70 -19.81 -10.23 4.73
N HIS A 71 -19.86 -11.27 3.90
CA HIS A 71 -19.82 -12.60 4.44
C HIS A 71 -18.59 -12.58 5.35
N PRO A 72 -18.74 -12.75 6.67
CA PRO A 72 -17.58 -13.00 7.48
C PRO A 72 -16.80 -14.09 6.74
N PRO A 73 -15.48 -13.93 6.56
CA PRO A 73 -14.69 -15.01 6.00
C PRO A 73 -15.11 -16.27 6.76
N PRO A 74 -15.37 -17.39 6.07
CA PRO A 74 -15.78 -18.60 6.76
C PRO A 74 -14.83 -18.76 7.94
N SER A 75 -15.37 -18.87 9.14
CA SER A 75 -14.57 -19.23 10.30
C SER A 75 -14.03 -20.61 9.96
N ILE A 76 -12.84 -20.66 9.35
CA ILE A 76 -12.13 -21.91 9.07
C ILE A 76 -11.67 -22.36 10.45
N PRO A 77 -12.37 -23.30 11.10
CA PRO A 77 -11.97 -23.78 12.40
C PRO A 77 -10.73 -24.63 12.13
N GLY A 78 -9.55 -24.16 12.51
CA GLY A 78 -8.34 -24.88 12.19
C GLY A 78 -7.07 -24.04 12.20
N ARG A 79 -6.01 -24.72 11.76
CA ARG A 79 -4.62 -24.24 11.78
C ARG A 79 -4.43 -23.24 10.65
N TRP A 80 -3.86 -22.07 10.94
CA TRP A 80 -3.36 -21.20 9.88
C TRP A 80 -1.95 -21.60 9.55
N CYS A 81 -1.67 -21.77 8.26
CA CYS A 81 -0.33 -21.96 7.73
C CYS A 81 -0.06 -20.85 6.73
N PHE A 82 0.88 -19.97 7.07
CA PHE A 82 1.39 -18.93 6.21
C PHE A 82 2.58 -19.49 5.45
N VAL A 83 2.64 -19.26 4.15
CA VAL A 83 3.74 -19.69 3.28
C VAL A 83 4.24 -18.50 2.50
N ASP A 84 5.54 -18.38 2.37
CA ASP A 84 6.18 -17.32 1.59
C ASP A 84 7.39 -17.85 0.82
N GLY A 85 7.73 -17.19 -0.28
CA GLY A 85 8.81 -17.58 -1.17
C GLY A 85 9.63 -16.38 -1.62
N SER A 86 10.95 -16.52 -1.59
CA SER A 86 11.88 -15.50 -2.08
C SER A 86 12.76 -16.08 -3.19
N TRP A 87 12.89 -15.37 -4.31
CA TRP A 87 13.80 -15.73 -5.39
C TRP A 87 14.57 -14.51 -5.88
N LYS A 88 15.69 -14.75 -6.55
CA LYS A 88 16.47 -13.73 -7.25
C LYS A 88 16.62 -14.18 -8.70
N ASP A 89 16.45 -13.27 -9.63
CA ASP A 89 16.42 -13.54 -11.08
C ASP A 89 17.62 -14.34 -11.61
N LYS A 90 18.81 -14.14 -11.02
CA LYS A 90 20.06 -14.78 -11.45
C LYS A 90 20.55 -15.89 -10.51
N ASP A 91 19.74 -16.29 -9.53
CA ASP A 91 20.12 -17.31 -8.56
C ASP A 91 19.44 -18.64 -8.88
N PHE A 92 20.17 -19.74 -8.75
CA PHE A 92 19.63 -21.09 -8.94
C PHE A 92 18.83 -21.56 -7.72
N PHE A 93 18.89 -20.83 -6.62
CA PHE A 93 18.19 -21.15 -5.39
C PHE A 93 17.02 -20.20 -5.14
N SER A 94 15.93 -20.77 -4.64
CA SER A 94 14.79 -20.06 -4.06
C SER A 94 14.67 -20.42 -2.58
N GLY A 95 14.33 -19.44 -1.75
CA GLY A 95 13.96 -19.65 -0.36
C GLY A 95 12.46 -19.91 -0.25
N GLN A 96 12.07 -20.86 0.57
CA GLN A 96 10.68 -21.17 0.92
C GLN A 96 10.56 -21.19 2.43
N GLY A 97 9.60 -20.43 2.97
CA GLY A 97 9.31 -20.34 4.39
C GLY A 97 7.87 -20.72 4.68
N TRP A 98 7.62 -21.23 5.88
CA TRP A 98 6.27 -21.41 6.41
C TRP A 98 6.21 -21.12 7.90
N PHE A 99 5.04 -20.67 8.36
CA PHE A 99 4.71 -20.40 9.75
C PHE A 99 3.31 -20.94 10.06
N SER A 100 3.13 -21.61 11.20
CA SER A 100 1.87 -22.19 11.63
C SER A 100 1.50 -21.80 13.04
N THR A 101 0.24 -21.41 13.24
CA THR A 101 -0.35 -21.04 14.53
C THR A 101 -0.91 -22.25 15.29
N LEU A 102 -0.20 -23.39 15.25
CA LEU A 102 -0.65 -24.62 15.91
C LEU A 102 -0.84 -24.40 17.42
N GLU A 103 -2.05 -24.64 17.90
CA GLU A 103 -2.40 -24.53 19.31
C GLU A 103 -1.51 -25.44 20.17
N GLY A 104 -1.00 -24.90 21.29
CA GLY A 104 -0.06 -25.60 22.18
C GLY A 104 1.42 -25.49 21.78
N TYR A 105 1.75 -24.83 20.68
CA TYR A 105 3.13 -24.49 20.29
C TYR A 105 3.25 -22.97 20.14
N GLU A 106 4.37 -22.38 20.55
CA GLU A 106 4.68 -20.96 20.33
C GLU A 106 5.11 -20.68 18.87
N GLY A 107 4.27 -21.07 17.92
CA GLY A 107 4.51 -20.90 16.48
C GLY A 107 5.49 -21.93 15.91
N LEU A 108 4.98 -22.84 15.07
CA LEU A 108 5.84 -23.74 14.31
C LEU A 108 6.29 -23.07 13.02
N MET A 109 7.58 -23.12 12.72
CA MET A 109 8.10 -22.50 11.50
C MET A 109 9.19 -23.35 10.87
N GLY A 110 9.38 -23.16 9.57
CA GLY A 110 10.46 -23.80 8.85
C GLY A 110 10.83 -23.01 7.60
N ALA A 111 12.09 -23.13 7.21
CA ALA A 111 12.61 -22.56 5.98
C ALA A 111 13.48 -23.59 5.25
N ARG A 112 13.46 -23.56 3.93
CA ARG A 112 14.33 -24.39 3.09
C ARG A 112 14.75 -23.65 1.82
N ASN A 113 15.91 -24.01 1.30
CA ASN A 113 16.35 -23.63 -0.03
C ASN A 113 16.00 -24.73 -1.03
N VAL A 114 15.44 -24.34 -2.17
CA VAL A 114 15.10 -25.24 -3.29
C VAL A 114 15.85 -24.80 -4.53
N ARG A 115 16.53 -25.74 -5.16
CA ARG A 115 17.23 -25.53 -6.44
C ARG A 115 16.23 -25.62 -7.59
N ALA A 116 16.18 -24.58 -8.43
CA ALA A 116 15.45 -24.65 -9.70
C ALA A 116 16.09 -25.74 -10.59
N LYS A 117 15.28 -26.65 -11.13
CA LYS A 117 15.74 -27.69 -12.05
C LYS A 117 16.02 -27.12 -13.42
#